data_AF-A0A927QY34-F1
#
_entry.id   AF-A0A927QY34-F1
#
_cell.length_a   1.000
_cell.length_b   1.000
_cell.length_c   1.000
_cell.angle_alpha   90.00
_cell.angle_beta   90.00
_cell.angle_gamma   90.00
#
_symmetry.space_group_name_H-M   'P 1'
#
loop_
_entity.id
_entity.type
_entity.pdbx_description
1 polymer ?
#
loop_
_entity_poly.entity_id
_entity_poly.type
_entity_poly.pdbx_seq_one_letter_code
_entity_poly.pdbx_strand_id
1 'polypeptide(L)' 'MASLVQRIQMFLRSPKGRQLIDRGRREMAKPSNQHRMRQIMAKLRGRR' A
#
# COMPACT_ATOMS: atom_id res chain seq x y z
N MET A 1 0.29 -25.81 -8.41
CA MET A 1 -0.20 -25.05 -7.24
C MET A 1 0.05 -23.58 -7.49
N ALA A 2 -0.97 -22.72 -7.42
CA ALA A 2 -0.75 -21.28 -7.58
C ALA A 2 0.11 -20.78 -6.41
N SER A 3 1.20 -20.08 -6.70
CA SER A 3 2.08 -19.54 -5.66
C SER A 3 1.34 -18.48 -4.84
N LEU A 4 1.76 -18.26 -3.59
CA LEU A 4 1.19 -17.20 -2.75
C LEU A 4 1.16 -15.84 -3.47
N VAL A 5 2.19 -15.56 -4.27
CA VAL A 5 2.30 -14.36 -5.10
C VAL A 5 1.18 -14.29 -6.15
N GLN A 6 0.90 -15.39 -6.85
CA GLN A 6 -0.19 -15.44 -7.84
C GLN A 6 -1.56 -15.24 -7.19
N ARG A 7 -1.79 -15.79 -6.00
CA ARG A 7 -3.03 -15.57 -5.23
C ARG A 7 -3.20 -14.12 -4.80
N ILE A 8 -2.12 -13.47 -4.34
CA ILE A 8 -2.14 -12.04 -3.99
C ILE A 8 -2.40 -11.19 -5.23
N GLN A 9 -1.75 -11.46 -6.35
CA GLN A 9 -2.00 -10.74 -7.61
C GLN A 9 -3.45 -10.90 -8.08
N MET A 10 -3.98 -12.12 -8.02
CA MET A 10 -5.37 -12.40 -8.38
C MET A 10 -6.35 -11.68 -7.43
N PHE A 11 -6.06 -11.65 -6.13
CA PHE A 11 -6.83 -10.90 -5.15
C PHE A 11 -6.79 -9.38 -5.40
N LEU A 12 -5.61 -8.81 -5.68
CA LEU A 12 -5.47 -7.38 -6.00
C LEU A 12 -6.20 -7.00 -7.29
N ARG A 13 -6.30 -7.91 -8.25
CA ARG A 13 -7.07 -7.73 -9.50
C ARG A 13 -8.58 -7.86 -9.32
N SER A 14 -9.04 -8.46 -8.22
CA SER A 14 -10.47 -8.61 -7.92
C SER A 14 -11.16 -7.27 -7.60
N PRO A 15 -12.50 -7.17 -7.71
CA PRO A 15 -13.24 -5.95 -7.35
C PRO A 15 -12.99 -5.50 -5.91
N LYS A 16 -12.89 -6.46 -4.98
CA LYS A 16 -12.59 -6.19 -3.56
C LYS A 16 -11.15 -5.68 -3.37
N GLY A 17 -10.19 -6.22 -4.11
CA GLY A 17 -8.81 -5.74 -4.15
C GLY A 17 -8.71 -4.32 -4.70
N ARG A 18 -9.42 -4.03 -5.81
CA ARG A 18 -9.51 -2.66 -6.37
C ARG A 18 -10.11 -1.68 -5.38
N GLN A 19 -11.18 -2.04 -4.68
CA GLN A 19 -11.77 -1.18 -3.63
C GLN A 19 -10.80 -0.89 -2.48
N LEU A 20 -10.01 -1.88 -2.05
CA LEU A 20 -8.95 -1.70 -1.05
C LEU A 20 -7.87 -0.73 -1.55
N ILE A 21 -7.40 -0.91 -2.78
CA ILE A 21 -6.43 -0.02 -3.41
C ILE A 21 -6.99 1.40 -3.54
N ASP A 22 -8.25 1.57 -3.97
CA ASP A 22 -8.87 2.88 -4.15
C ASP A 22 -9.09 3.62 -2.82
N ARG A 23 -9.47 2.90 -1.77
CA ARG A 23 -9.54 3.46 -0.41
C ARG A 23 -8.14 3.83 0.08
N GLY A 24 -7.17 2.94 -0.09
CA GLY A 24 -5.77 3.20 0.25
C GLY A 24 -5.21 4.39 -0.51
N ARG A 25 -5.50 4.53 -1.80
CA ARG A 25 -5.07 5.64 -2.65
C ARG A 25 -5.67 6.96 -2.19
N ARG A 26 -6.95 6.97 -1.82
CA ARG A 26 -7.62 8.15 -1.25
C ARG A 26 -7.05 8.53 0.12
N GLU A 27 -6.78 7.55 0.97
CA GLU A 27 -6.15 7.80 2.27
C GLU A 27 -4.71 8.29 2.11
N MET A 28 -3.93 7.72 1.20
CA MET A 28 -2.56 8.17 0.89
C MET A 28 -2.52 9.54 0.20
N ALA A 29 -3.57 9.90 -0.55
CA ALA A 29 -3.68 11.23 -1.14
C ALA A 29 -3.83 12.33 -0.08
N LYS A 30 -4.23 12.00 1.15
CA LYS A 30 -4.32 12.98 2.25
C LYS A 30 -2.92 13.49 2.63
N PRO A 31 -2.71 14.82 2.71
CA PRO A 31 -1.39 15.39 3.00
C PRO A 31 -0.84 14.99 4.37
N SER A 32 -1.71 14.73 5.36
CA SER A 32 -1.34 14.22 6.68
C SER A 32 -0.68 12.83 6.60
N ASN A 33 -1.24 11.93 5.79
CA ASN A 33 -0.70 10.59 5.61
C ASN A 33 0.60 10.60 4.81
N GLN A 34 0.75 11.52 3.85
CA GLN A 34 2.01 11.71 3.13
C GLN A 34 3.15 12.18 4.06
N HIS A 35 2.87 13.12 4.97
CA HIS A 35 3.87 13.55 5.97
C HIS A 35 4.27 12.41 6.89
N ARG A 36 3.30 11.62 7.34
CA ARG A 36 3.58 10.46 8.20
C ARG A 36 4.38 9.38 7.47
N MET A 37 4.06 9.12 6.20
CA MET A 37 4.84 8.21 5.34
C MET A 37 6.28 8.70 5.16
N ARG A 38 6.47 10.00 4.90
CA ARG A 38 7.80 10.62 4.79
C ARG A 38 8.59 10.52 6.09
N GLN A 39 7.97 10.74 7.25
CA GLN A 39 8.64 10.57 8.54
C GLN A 39 9.05 9.12 8.81
N ILE A 40 8.20 8.15 8.45
CA ILE A 40 8.52 6.71 8.58
C ILE A 40 9.69 6.36 7.65
N MET A 41 9.63 6.79 6.39
CA MET A 41 10.71 6.60 5.41
C MET A 41 12.02 7.26 5.87
N ALA A 42 11.95 8.47 6.42
CA ALA A 42 13.12 9.18 6.96
C ALA A 42 13.74 8.42 8.14
N LYS A 43 12.92 7.89 9.06
CA LYS A 43 13.38 7.06 10.18
C LYS A 43 14.02 5.74 9.73
N LEU A 44 13.47 5.10 8.70
CA LEU A 44 14.04 3.86 8.14
C LEU A 44 15.34 4.13 7.38
N ARG A 45 15.41 5.24 6.64
CA ARG A 45 16.60 5.62 5.86
C ARG A 45 17.75 6.12 6.75
N GLY A 46 17.45 6.78 7.87
CA GLY A 46 18.46 7.25 8.84
C GLY A 46 19.00 6.15 9.76
N ARG A 47 18.56 4.90 9.62
CA ARG A 47 19.03 3.74 10.40
C ARG A 47 20.08 2.91 9.67
N ARG A 48 20.64 3.44 8.58
CA ARG A 48 21.68 2.82 7.75
C ARG A 48 23.01 3.53 7.96
#